data_AF-G3HHG2-F1
#
_entry.id   AF-G3HHG2-F1
#
_cell.length_a   1.000
_cell.length_b   1.000
_cell.length_c   1.000
_cell.angle_alpha   90.00
_cell.angle_beta   90.00
_cell.angle_gamma   90.00
#
_symmetry.space_group_name_H-M   'P 1'
#
loop_
_entity.id
_entity.type
_entity.pdbx_description
1 polymer ?
#
loop_
_entity_poly.entity_id
_entity_poly.type
_entity_poly.pdbx_seq_one_letter_code
_entity_poly.pdbx_strand_id
1 'polypeptide(L)'
;MISFLLHLWDPNPKIGAACRDVLVICIPFLGLQELYGILEHLLEQDLPRARDFYRQFCMKLAKKNQEILWILHTHSFTFFTSSWEMIRSAAVKLTDAIILHLTSQYVELLDREQLTMRLQALRQDPCISVQRASEAALQTLLRRCKETSIPL
;
A
#
# COMPACT_ATOMS: atom_id res chain seq x y z
N MET A 1 -6.49 -10.08 -4.67
CA MET A 1 -6.68 -8.68 -4.21
C MET A 1 -5.43 -7.83 -4.37
N ILE A 2 -4.29 -8.19 -3.76
CA ILE A 2 -3.08 -7.34 -3.82
C ILE A 2 -2.62 -7.05 -5.26
N SER A 3 -2.56 -8.05 -6.14
CA SER A 3 -2.19 -7.84 -7.54
C SER A 3 -3.10 -6.82 -8.23
N PHE A 4 -4.42 -6.90 -8.04
CA PHE A 4 -5.36 -5.91 -8.59
C PHE A 4 -5.11 -4.50 -8.05
N LEU A 5 -4.80 -4.35 -6.75
CA LEU A 5 -4.43 -3.05 -6.18
C LEU A 5 -3.19 -2.48 -6.84
N LEU A 6 -2.14 -3.31 -7.02
CA LEU A 6 -0.87 -2.86 -7.61
C LEU A 6 -0.97 -2.48 -9.08
N HIS A 7 -1.89 -3.11 -9.83
CA HIS A 7 -2.12 -2.85 -11.26
C HIS A 7 -3.18 -1.77 -11.55
N LEU A 8 -3.69 -1.04 -10.54
CA LEU A 8 -4.64 0.07 -10.77
C LEU A 8 -4.07 1.18 -11.68
N TRP A 9 -2.75 1.40 -11.64
CA TRP A 9 -2.04 2.35 -12.51
C TRP A 9 -1.19 1.64 -13.58
N ASP A 10 -1.68 0.51 -14.10
CA ASP A 10 -1.00 -0.17 -15.21
C ASP A 10 -0.92 0.74 -16.44
N PRO A 11 0.21 0.77 -17.18
CA PRO A 11 0.34 1.53 -18.43
C PRO A 11 -0.71 1.15 -19.47
N ASN A 12 -1.16 -0.10 -19.45
CA ASN A 12 -2.25 -0.53 -20.28
C ASN A 12 -3.58 -0.16 -19.59
N PRO A 13 -4.32 0.84 -20.09
CA PRO A 13 -5.54 1.30 -19.44
C PRO A 13 -6.62 0.21 -19.34
N LYS A 14 -6.57 -0.80 -20.20
CA LYS A 14 -7.48 -1.96 -20.13
C LYS A 14 -7.21 -2.82 -18.89
N ILE A 15 -5.93 -2.96 -18.50
CA ILE A 15 -5.54 -3.72 -17.31
C ILE A 15 -5.96 -2.95 -16.06
N GLY A 16 -5.67 -1.65 -15.99
CA GLY A 16 -6.10 -0.80 -14.88
C GLY A 16 -7.62 -0.81 -14.69
N ALA A 17 -8.37 -0.71 -15.79
CA ALA A 17 -9.83 -0.82 -15.77
C ALA A 17 -10.31 -2.18 -15.25
N ALA A 18 -9.77 -3.30 -15.78
CA ALA A 18 -10.15 -4.63 -15.33
C ALA A 18 -9.83 -4.86 -13.84
N CYS A 19 -8.68 -4.37 -13.37
CA CYS A 19 -8.29 -4.47 -11.96
C CYS A 19 -9.25 -3.69 -11.05
N ARG A 20 -9.65 -2.48 -11.46
CA ARG A 20 -10.63 -1.67 -10.74
C ARG A 20 -12.00 -2.36 -10.72
N ASP A 21 -12.48 -2.86 -11.85
CA ASP A 21 -13.80 -3.50 -11.95
C ASP A 21 -13.87 -4.75 -11.05
N VAL A 22 -12.80 -5.56 -11.02
CA VAL A 22 -12.68 -6.69 -10.08
C VAL A 22 -12.66 -6.22 -8.63
N LEU A 23 -11.94 -5.15 -8.30
CA LEU A 23 -11.93 -4.60 -6.93
C LEU A 23 -13.32 -4.12 -6.50
N VAL A 24 -14.07 -3.45 -7.39
CA VAL A 24 -15.45 -3.02 -7.15
C VAL A 24 -16.34 -4.23 -6.81
N ILE A 25 -16.18 -5.33 -7.54
CA ILE A 25 -16.92 -6.57 -7.29
C ILE A 25 -16.49 -7.24 -5.98
N CYS A 26 -15.18 -7.28 -5.68
CA CYS A 26 -14.66 -7.98 -4.49
C CYS A 26 -14.97 -7.25 -3.18
N ILE A 27 -15.03 -5.92 -3.17
CA ILE A 27 -15.14 -5.11 -1.95
C ILE A 27 -16.37 -5.44 -1.09
N PRO A 28 -17.59 -5.61 -1.65
CA PRO A 28 -18.75 -6.05 -0.90
C PRO A 28 -18.55 -7.41 -0.19
N PHE A 29 -17.92 -8.38 -0.85
CA PHE A 29 -17.67 -9.71 -0.27
C PHE A 29 -16.66 -9.69 0.87
N LEU A 30 -15.79 -8.68 0.91
CA LEU A 30 -14.83 -8.46 1.99
C LEU A 30 -15.43 -7.65 3.16
N GLY A 31 -16.70 -7.26 3.09
CA GLY A 31 -17.32 -6.38 4.08
C GLY A 31 -16.78 -4.94 4.05
N LEU A 32 -16.21 -4.51 2.93
CA LEU A 32 -15.49 -3.25 2.79
C LEU A 32 -16.28 -2.17 2.06
N GLN A 33 -17.61 -2.21 2.09
CA GLN A 33 -18.50 -1.35 1.30
C GLN A 33 -18.21 0.15 1.42
N GLU A 34 -17.66 0.62 2.55
CA GLU A 34 -17.24 2.02 2.75
C GLU A 34 -16.07 2.46 1.84
N LEU A 35 -15.35 1.51 1.26
CA LEU A 35 -14.31 1.73 0.26
C LEU A 35 -14.88 1.98 -1.13
N TYR A 36 -16.15 1.68 -1.38
CA TYR A 36 -16.79 1.83 -2.68
C TYR A 36 -16.66 3.27 -3.20
N GLY A 37 -16.94 4.26 -2.34
CA GLY A 37 -16.74 5.67 -2.70
C GLY A 37 -15.30 5.98 -3.11
N ILE A 38 -14.28 5.35 -2.50
CA ILE A 38 -12.87 5.57 -2.90
C ILE A 38 -12.62 4.98 -4.29
N LEU A 39 -13.22 3.83 -4.61
CA LEU A 39 -13.11 3.22 -5.94
C LEU A 39 -13.90 3.98 -7.01
N GLU A 40 -15.03 4.58 -6.68
CA GLU A 40 -15.80 5.40 -7.63
C GLU A 40 -15.00 6.63 -8.08
N HIS A 41 -14.23 7.26 -7.18
CA HIS A 41 -13.34 8.37 -7.57
C HIS A 41 -12.23 7.92 -8.54
N LEU A 42 -11.93 6.62 -8.67
CA LEU A 42 -11.03 6.11 -9.72
C LEU A 42 -11.71 6.01 -11.11
N LEU A 43 -13.04 6.16 -11.19
CA LEU A 43 -13.81 6.17 -12.43
C LEU A 43 -13.89 7.56 -13.06
N GLU A 44 -13.59 8.60 -12.28
CA GLU A 44 -13.59 9.99 -12.74
C GLU A 44 -12.31 10.31 -13.55
N GLN A 45 -12.38 11.31 -14.44
CA GLN A 45 -11.29 11.64 -15.38
C GLN A 45 -9.98 12.07 -14.67
N ASP A 46 -10.06 12.50 -13.41
CA ASP A 46 -8.90 12.88 -12.59
C ASP A 46 -8.51 11.76 -11.63
N LEU A 47 -7.80 10.75 -12.15
CA LEU A 47 -7.25 9.69 -11.32
C LEU A 47 -6.38 10.29 -10.19
N PRO A 48 -6.66 9.96 -8.91
CA PRO A 48 -5.83 10.42 -7.81
C PRO A 48 -4.41 9.89 -7.97
N ARG A 49 -3.46 10.59 -7.34
CA ARG A 49 -2.09 10.07 -7.25
C ARG A 49 -2.15 8.74 -6.49
N ALA A 50 -1.46 7.72 -7.00
CA ALA A 50 -1.47 6.37 -6.41
C ALA A 50 -1.24 6.36 -4.88
N ARG A 51 -0.34 7.23 -4.40
CA ARG A 51 -0.07 7.38 -2.98
C ARG A 51 -1.31 7.80 -2.17
N ASP A 52 -2.08 8.76 -2.68
CA ASP A 52 -3.23 9.32 -1.97
C ASP A 52 -4.38 8.31 -1.94
N PHE A 53 -4.57 7.56 -3.02
CA PHE A 53 -5.49 6.42 -3.04
C PHE A 53 -5.12 5.38 -1.99
N TYR A 54 -3.87 4.88 -1.98
CA TYR A 54 -3.46 3.83 -1.04
C TYR A 54 -3.62 4.29 0.41
N ARG A 55 -3.34 5.56 0.71
CA ARG A 55 -3.56 6.13 2.04
C ARG A 55 -5.03 6.10 2.43
N GLN A 56 -5.93 6.60 1.59
CA GLN A 56 -7.36 6.59 1.88
C GLN A 56 -7.91 5.16 2.00
N PHE A 57 -7.48 4.27 1.10
CA PHE A 57 -7.84 2.86 1.10
C PHE A 57 -7.42 2.19 2.42
N CYS A 58 -6.14 2.30 2.79
CA CYS A 58 -5.62 1.69 4.01
C CYS A 58 -6.21 2.34 5.27
N MET A 59 -6.45 3.65 5.28
CA MET A 59 -7.10 4.35 6.40
C MET A 59 -8.49 3.80 6.69
N LYS A 60 -9.31 3.60 5.65
CA LYS A 60 -10.66 3.05 5.82
C LYS A 60 -10.62 1.56 6.15
N LEU A 61 -9.74 0.80 5.49
CA LEU A 61 -9.55 -0.62 5.77
C LEU A 61 -9.10 -0.86 7.22
N ALA A 62 -8.21 -0.03 7.76
CA ALA A 62 -7.75 -0.09 9.14
C ALA A 62 -8.88 -0.03 10.17
N LYS A 63 -9.93 0.74 9.90
CA LYS A 63 -11.09 0.87 10.80
C LYS A 63 -12.00 -0.35 10.77
N LYS A 64 -11.90 -1.18 9.74
CA LYS A 64 -12.77 -2.34 9.52
C LYS A 64 -12.07 -3.65 9.84
N ASN A 65 -10.87 -3.83 9.32
CA ASN A 65 -10.16 -5.08 9.43
C ASN A 65 -8.64 -4.88 9.33
N GLN A 66 -7.96 -4.89 10.48
CA GLN A 66 -6.50 -4.82 10.57
C GLN A 66 -5.81 -6.09 10.05
N GLU A 67 -6.46 -7.25 10.13
CA GLU A 67 -5.89 -8.51 9.62
C GLU A 67 -5.73 -8.46 8.09
N ILE A 68 -6.69 -7.87 7.37
CA ILE A 68 -6.56 -7.68 5.92
C ILE A 68 -5.38 -6.74 5.60
N LEU A 69 -5.18 -5.66 6.37
CA LEU A 69 -3.98 -4.82 6.20
C LEU A 69 -2.69 -5.60 6.45
N TRP A 70 -2.68 -6.43 7.48
CA TRP A 70 -1.54 -7.28 7.79
C TRP A 70 -1.24 -8.28 6.66
N ILE A 71 -2.26 -8.92 6.10
CA ILE A 71 -2.14 -9.80 4.92
C ILE A 71 -1.60 -9.00 3.72
N LEU A 72 -2.09 -7.78 3.48
CA LEU A 72 -1.57 -6.96 2.40
C LEU A 72 -0.09 -6.59 2.63
N HIS A 73 0.32 -6.33 3.88
CA HIS A 73 1.71 -6.05 4.22
C HIS A 73 2.62 -7.23 3.88
N THR A 74 2.30 -8.43 4.38
CA THR A 74 3.14 -9.62 4.17
C THR A 74 3.24 -9.99 2.70
N HIS A 75 2.16 -9.84 1.93
CA HIS A 75 2.17 -10.13 0.49
C HIS A 75 2.80 -9.01 -0.36
N SER A 76 2.86 -7.76 0.12
CA SER A 76 3.49 -6.65 -0.66
C SER A 76 4.97 -6.91 -0.92
N PHE A 77 5.62 -7.62 -0.01
CA PHE A 77 7.04 -7.91 -0.06
C PHE A 77 7.47 -8.72 -1.29
N THR A 78 6.63 -9.61 -1.79
CA THR A 78 6.96 -10.40 -3.00
C THR A 78 7.05 -9.53 -4.25
N PHE A 79 6.46 -8.32 -4.21
CA PHE A 79 6.44 -7.39 -5.35
C PHE A 79 7.58 -6.38 -5.32
N PHE A 80 8.38 -6.33 -4.25
CA PHE A 80 9.55 -5.46 -4.17
C PHE A 80 10.64 -5.83 -5.18
N THR A 81 10.66 -7.07 -5.66
CA THR A 81 11.62 -7.56 -6.66
C THR A 81 10.96 -7.79 -8.03
N SER A 82 9.74 -7.29 -8.24
CA SER A 82 9.06 -7.38 -9.55
C SER A 82 9.93 -6.80 -10.65
N SER A 83 9.92 -7.39 -11.85
CA SER A 83 10.60 -6.81 -13.02
C SER A 83 9.96 -5.49 -13.48
N TRP A 84 8.74 -5.19 -13.03
CA TRP A 84 7.98 -3.99 -13.40
C TRP A 84 8.18 -2.89 -12.35
N GLU A 85 8.86 -1.80 -12.73
CA GLU A 85 9.16 -0.67 -11.84
C GLU A 85 7.92 -0.03 -11.22
N MET A 86 6.81 0.06 -11.96
CA MET A 86 5.56 0.61 -11.43
C MET A 86 4.95 -0.29 -10.36
N ILE A 87 5.08 -1.61 -10.50
CA ILE A 87 4.62 -2.57 -9.50
C ILE A 87 5.49 -2.49 -8.24
N ARG A 88 6.82 -2.36 -8.39
CA ARG A 88 7.71 -2.09 -7.25
C ARG A 88 7.30 -0.78 -6.56
N SER A 89 7.13 0.31 -7.30
CA SER A 89 6.74 1.62 -6.75
C SER A 89 5.38 1.58 -6.06
N ALA A 90 4.39 0.90 -6.66
CA ALA A 90 3.06 0.72 -6.10
C ALA A 90 3.10 -0.11 -4.81
N ALA A 91 3.87 -1.21 -4.78
CA ALA A 91 4.01 -2.05 -3.60
C ALA A 91 4.62 -1.29 -2.42
N VAL A 92 5.61 -0.43 -2.69
CA VAL A 92 6.21 0.42 -1.67
C VAL A 92 5.25 1.51 -1.18
N LYS A 93 4.48 2.15 -2.07
CA LYS A 93 3.45 3.13 -1.68
C LYS A 93 2.32 2.50 -0.86
N LEU A 94 1.91 1.27 -1.22
CA LEU A 94 0.95 0.50 -0.44
C LEU A 94 1.52 0.15 0.94
N THR A 95 2.79 -0.27 1.00
CA THR A 95 3.49 -0.56 2.26
C THR A 95 3.58 0.69 3.15
N ASP A 96 3.94 1.86 2.60
CA ASP A 96 3.91 3.17 3.31
C ASP A 96 2.53 3.43 3.92
N ALA A 97 1.47 3.26 3.12
CA ALA A 97 0.10 3.46 3.57
C ALA A 97 -0.34 2.46 4.64
N ILE A 98 0.09 1.19 4.56
CA ILE A 98 -0.22 0.20 5.59
C ILE A 98 0.47 0.57 6.90
N ILE A 99 1.78 0.81 6.90
CA ILE A 99 2.55 1.18 8.10
C ILE A 99 1.94 2.41 8.80
N LEU A 100 1.51 3.39 8.00
CA LEU A 100 0.86 4.59 8.51
C LEU A 100 -0.43 4.31 9.30
N HIS A 101 -1.17 3.26 8.94
CA HIS A 101 -2.51 2.97 9.48
C HIS A 101 -2.60 1.69 10.32
N LEU A 102 -1.49 0.97 10.53
CA LEU A 102 -1.40 -0.09 11.53
C LEU A 102 -1.58 0.47 12.94
N THR A 103 -2.33 -0.25 13.78
CA THR A 103 -2.40 0.03 15.22
C THR A 103 -1.06 -0.26 15.89
N SER A 104 -0.85 0.27 17.11
CA SER A 104 0.39 0.02 17.87
C SER A 104 0.69 -1.46 18.05
N GLN A 105 -0.32 -2.28 18.31
CA GLN A 105 -0.18 -3.75 18.41
C GLN A 105 0.42 -4.36 17.13
N TYR A 106 -0.07 -3.98 15.94
CA TYR A 106 0.49 -4.51 14.69
C TYR A 106 1.84 -3.90 14.33
N VAL A 107 2.13 -2.67 14.76
CA VAL A 107 3.46 -2.05 14.60
C VAL A 107 4.53 -2.77 15.44
N GLU A 108 4.16 -3.33 16.59
CA GLU A 108 5.05 -4.17 17.40
C GLU A 108 5.35 -5.52 16.74
N LEU A 109 4.41 -6.07 15.96
CA LEU A 109 4.60 -7.32 15.22
C LEU A 109 5.45 -7.17 13.95
N LEU A 110 5.72 -5.93 13.51
CA LEU A 110 6.57 -5.71 12.35
C LEU A 110 7.99 -6.20 12.63
N ASP A 111 8.52 -7.02 11.72
CA ASP A 111 9.97 -7.23 11.62
C ASP A 111 10.61 -5.96 11.06
N ARG A 112 10.92 -5.03 12.00
CA ARG A 112 11.43 -3.69 11.70
C ARG A 112 12.77 -3.76 10.98
N GLU A 113 13.61 -4.72 11.31
CA GLU A 113 14.93 -4.89 10.71
C GLU A 113 14.80 -5.35 9.26
N GLN A 114 14.01 -6.40 9.01
CA GLN A 114 13.78 -6.90 7.66
C GLN A 114 13.12 -5.83 6.77
N LEU A 115 12.09 -5.15 7.28
CA LEU A 115 11.40 -4.11 6.53
C LEU A 115 12.34 -2.94 6.22
N THR A 116 13.16 -2.51 7.19
CA THR A 116 14.16 -1.44 6.98
C THR A 116 15.17 -1.83 5.92
N MET A 117 15.73 -3.05 6.01
CA MET A 117 16.71 -3.56 5.03
C MET A 117 16.14 -3.57 3.62
N ARG A 118 14.90 -4.07 3.44
CA ARG A 118 14.26 -4.14 2.12
C ARG A 118 13.98 -2.76 1.54
N LEU A 119 13.51 -1.82 2.36
CA LEU A 119 13.30 -0.45 1.92
C LEU A 119 14.64 0.25 1.60
N GLN A 120 15.69 0.04 2.40
CA GLN A 120 17.03 0.54 2.09
C GLN A 120 17.55 0.00 0.74
N ALA A 121 17.34 -1.28 0.44
CA ALA A 121 17.68 -1.84 -0.88
C ALA A 121 16.91 -1.14 -2.02
N LEU A 122 15.61 -0.88 -1.83
CA LEU A 122 14.77 -0.18 -2.82
C LEU A 122 15.13 1.30 -3.00
N ARG A 123 15.85 1.92 -2.05
CA ARG A 123 16.42 3.26 -2.26
C ARG A 123 17.54 3.27 -3.31
N GLN A 124 18.12 2.11 -3.60
CA GLN A 124 19.12 1.92 -4.66
C GLN A 124 18.50 1.40 -5.96
N ASP A 125 17.17 1.33 -6.07
CA ASP A 125 16.48 0.90 -7.28
C ASP A 125 16.85 1.78 -8.48
N PRO A 126 17.02 1.26 -9.70
CA PRO A 126 17.34 2.08 -10.87
C PRO A 126 16.27 3.13 -11.19
N CYS A 127 15.02 2.93 -10.77
CA CYS A 127 13.93 3.86 -11.03
C CYS A 127 13.74 4.86 -9.88
N ILE A 128 13.87 6.16 -10.19
CA ILE A 128 13.68 7.28 -9.24
C ILE A 128 12.31 7.21 -8.54
N SER A 129 11.27 6.73 -9.23
CA SER A 129 9.92 6.62 -8.65
C SER A 129 9.84 5.58 -7.51
N VAL A 130 10.66 4.53 -7.57
CA VAL A 130 10.78 3.51 -6.53
C VAL A 130 11.63 4.05 -5.38
N GLN A 131 12.76 4.68 -5.68
CA GLN A 131 13.63 5.31 -4.68
C GLN A 131 12.87 6.30 -3.79
N ARG A 132 12.08 7.21 -4.40
CA ARG A 132 11.27 8.21 -3.69
C ARG A 132 10.17 7.57 -2.85
N ALA A 133 9.52 6.53 -3.36
CA ALA A 133 8.52 5.79 -2.58
C ALA A 133 9.17 5.13 -1.36
N SER A 134 10.36 4.55 -1.54
CA SER A 134 11.08 3.87 -0.47
C SER A 134 11.57 4.82 0.61
N GLU A 135 12.10 5.97 0.22
CA GLU A 135 12.48 7.02 1.17
C GLU A 135 11.27 7.47 2.01
N ALA A 136 10.13 7.72 1.38
CA ALA A 136 8.91 8.09 2.10
C ALA A 136 8.45 7.01 3.08
N ALA A 137 8.48 5.74 2.67
CA ALA A 137 8.10 4.61 3.52
C ALA A 137 9.03 4.45 4.74
N LEU A 138 10.34 4.64 4.55
CA LEU A 138 11.32 4.63 5.66
C LEU A 138 11.05 5.74 6.67
N GLN A 139 10.77 6.96 6.21
CA GLN A 139 10.44 8.07 7.11
C GLN A 139 9.16 7.78 7.90
N THR A 140 8.14 7.22 7.25
CA THR A 140 6.91 6.78 7.94
C THR A 140 7.21 5.70 8.98
N LEU A 141 7.99 4.67 8.64
CA LEU A 141 8.35 3.59 9.56
C LEU A 141 9.09 4.12 10.79
N LEU A 142 10.12 4.96 10.58
CA LEU A 142 10.90 5.55 11.67
C LEU A 142 10.02 6.37 12.61
N ARG A 143 9.10 7.17 12.06
CA ARG A 143 8.15 7.95 12.87
C ARG A 143 7.21 7.04 13.66
N ARG A 144 6.59 6.05 13.02
CA ARG A 144 5.64 5.13 13.67
C ARG A 144 6.29 4.31 14.78
N CYS A 145 7.52 3.83 14.56
CA CYS A 145 8.29 3.14 15.59
C CYS A 145 8.57 4.04 16.82
N LYS A 146 8.93 5.31 16.61
CA LYS A 146 9.16 6.26 17.71
C LYS A 146 7.90 6.51 18.54
N GLU A 147 6.76 6.69 17.87
CA GLU A 147 5.46 6.91 18.53
C GLU A 147 5.04 5.72 19.41
N THR A 148 5.39 4.49 19.01
CA THR A 148 5.10 3.28 19.80
C THR A 148 6.12 2.97 20.89
N SER A 149 7.33 3.54 20.83
CA SER A 149 8.39 3.28 21.81
C SER A 149 8.32 4.19 23.05
N ILE A 150 7.41 5.15 23.11
CA ILE A 150 7.18 5.98 24.30
C ILE A 150 6.15 5.26 25.17
N PRO A 151 6.53 4.74 26.36
CA PRO A 151 5.54 4.24 27.31
C PRO A 151 4.71 5.42 27.82
N LEU A 152 3.38 5.24 27.89
CA LEU A 152 2.50 6.12 28.66
C LEU A 152 2.88 6.10 30.14
#